data_AF-A0A2S8BFV9-F1
#
_entry.id   AF-A0A2S8BFV9-F1
#
_cell.length_a   1.000
_cell.length_b   1.000
_cell.length_c   1.000
_cell.angle_alpha   90.00
_cell.angle_beta   90.00
_cell.angle_gamma   90.00
#
_symmetry.space_group_name_H-M   'P 1'
#
loop_
_entity.id
_entity.type
_entity.pdbx_description
1 polymer ?
#
loop_
_entity_poly.entity_id
_entity_poly.type
_entity_poly.pdbx_seq_one_letter_code
_entity_poly.pdbx_strand_id
1 'polypeptide(L)'
;MDPRAVTLTGAPAGARELASVQSAPLIQRLNDMMNASDNVMAECIGREVAAALHRPQSFTGAVGAVTEQLRTAHIDTSGAA
;
A
#
# COMPACT_ATOMS: atom_id res chain seq x y z
N MET A 1 -12.71 26.31 -9.82
CA MET A 1 -12.76 25.41 -8.65
C MET A 1 -11.57 25.76 -7.76
N ASP A 2 -11.78 26.14 -6.49
CA ASP A 2 -10.68 26.44 -5.55
C ASP A 2 -10.38 25.19 -4.69
N PRO A 3 -9.21 24.53 -4.85
CA PRO A 3 -8.84 23.35 -4.07
C PRO A 3 -8.76 23.61 -2.57
N ARG A 4 -8.56 24.86 -2.14
CA ARG A 4 -8.38 25.23 -0.73
C ARG A 4 -9.70 25.30 0.05
N ALA A 5 -10.83 25.31 -0.66
CA ALA A 5 -12.16 25.26 -0.07
C ALA A 5 -12.59 23.82 0.33
N VAL A 6 -11.80 22.80 -0.01
CA VAL A 6 -12.13 21.39 0.28
C VAL A 6 -11.68 21.05 1.70
N THR A 7 -12.64 20.65 2.54
CA THR A 7 -12.37 20.12 3.89
C THR A 7 -12.71 18.62 3.91
N LEU A 8 -11.77 17.78 4.33
CA LEU A 8 -12.03 16.36 4.53
C LEU A 8 -12.76 16.17 5.87
N THR A 9 -13.93 15.54 5.83
CA THR A 9 -14.71 15.19 7.03
C THR A 9 -15.00 13.71 7.00
N GLY A 10 -14.78 13.01 8.11
CA GLY A 10 -15.16 11.60 8.24
C GLY A 10 -16.67 11.44 8.43
N ALA A 11 -17.18 10.26 8.08
CA ALA A 11 -18.52 9.87 8.50
C ALA A 11 -18.58 9.74 10.04
N PRO A 12 -19.69 10.12 10.69
CA PRO A 12 -19.84 9.96 12.13
C PRO A 12 -19.80 8.48 12.53
N ALA A 13 -19.38 8.21 13.76
CA ALA A 13 -19.39 6.86 14.30
C ALA A 13 -20.82 6.26 14.22
N GLY A 14 -20.93 5.03 13.71
CA GLY A 14 -22.22 4.37 13.51
C GLY A 14 -22.99 4.77 12.25
N ALA A 15 -22.40 5.57 11.36
CA ALA A 15 -22.97 5.81 10.04
C ALA A 15 -23.17 4.49 9.27
N ARG A 16 -24.32 4.38 8.58
CA ARG A 16 -24.64 3.21 7.75
C ARG A 16 -23.78 3.22 6.48
N GLU A 17 -23.03 2.15 6.24
CA GLU A 17 -22.37 1.91 4.96
C GLU A 17 -23.43 1.75 3.86
N LEU A 18 -23.36 2.59 2.83
CA LEU A 18 -24.31 2.56 1.70
C LEU A 18 -23.84 1.61 0.61
N ALA A 19 -22.52 1.53 0.40
CA ALA A 19 -21.87 0.66 -0.56
C ALA A 19 -20.37 0.56 -0.24
N SER A 20 -19.75 -0.52 -0.74
CA SER A 20 -18.31 -0.77 -0.66
C SER A 20 -17.79 -1.17 -2.04
N VAL A 21 -16.54 -0.84 -2.35
CA VAL A 21 -15.84 -1.36 -3.54
C VAL A 21 -14.56 -2.03 -3.08
N GLN A 22 -14.35 -3.24 -3.57
CA GLN A 22 -13.16 -4.04 -3.33
C GLN A 22 -12.24 -3.91 -4.53
N SER A 23 -10.94 -3.82 -4.26
CA SER A 23 -9.93 -3.92 -5.30
C SER A 23 -9.89 -5.33 -5.90
N ALA A 24 -9.25 -5.45 -7.07
CA ALA A 24 -8.91 -6.76 -7.62
C ALA A 24 -8.02 -7.55 -6.66
N PRO A 25 -8.01 -8.89 -6.72
CA PRO A 25 -7.12 -9.72 -5.92
C PRO A 25 -5.66 -9.29 -6.07
N LEU A 26 -4.86 -9.43 -5.00
CA LEU A 26 -3.46 -8.98 -4.98
C LEU A 26 -2.65 -9.52 -6.17
N ILE A 27 -2.83 -10.79 -6.54
CA ILE A 27 -2.08 -11.41 -7.65
C ILE A 27 -2.37 -10.72 -8.99
N GLN A 28 -3.61 -10.26 -9.22
CA GLN A 28 -3.95 -9.54 -10.44
C GLN A 28 -3.31 -8.15 -10.45
N ARG A 29 -3.37 -7.44 -9.32
CA ARG A 29 -2.73 -6.13 -9.17
C ARG A 29 -1.22 -6.21 -9.36
N LEU A 30 -0.57 -7.26 -8.84
CA LEU A 30 0.86 -7.51 -9.06
C LEU A 30 1.17 -7.76 -10.54
N ASN A 31 0.34 -8.54 -11.24
CA ASN A 31 0.50 -8.75 -12.69
C ASN A 31 0.39 -7.43 -13.46
N ASP A 32 -0.62 -6.62 -13.16
CA ASP A 32 -0.82 -5.33 -13.84
C ASP A 32 0.35 -4.38 -13.56
N MET A 33 0.77 -4.27 -12.29
CA MET A 33 1.94 -3.48 -11.86
C MET A 33 3.20 -3.89 -12.61
N MET A 34 3.50 -5.19 -12.68
CA MET A 34 4.72 -5.69 -13.32
C MET A 34 4.70 -5.49 -14.84
N ASN A 35 3.55 -5.68 -15.50
CA ASN A 35 3.42 -5.51 -16.95
C ASN A 35 3.48 -4.04 -17.37
N ALA A 36 2.85 -3.15 -16.60
CA ALA A 36 2.85 -1.71 -16.89
C ALA A 36 4.07 -0.99 -16.31
N SER A 37 4.86 -1.66 -15.45
CA SER A 37 5.91 -1.04 -14.64
C SER A 37 5.39 0.16 -13.82
N ASP A 38 4.20 0.00 -13.22
CA ASP A 38 3.51 1.07 -12.50
C ASP A 38 4.13 1.34 -11.12
N ASN A 39 4.80 2.48 -10.98
CA ASN A 39 5.46 2.89 -9.74
C ASN A 39 4.48 3.20 -8.60
N VAL A 40 3.30 3.75 -8.90
CA VAL A 40 2.31 4.11 -7.88
C VAL A 40 1.70 2.85 -7.30
N MET A 41 1.41 1.87 -8.15
CA MET A 41 0.91 0.59 -7.70
C MET A 41 1.95 -0.17 -6.87
N ALA A 42 3.24 -0.11 -7.26
CA ALA A 42 4.34 -0.66 -6.46
C ALA A 42 4.42 -0.01 -5.07
N GLU A 43 4.30 1.31 -5.00
CA GLU A 43 4.30 2.03 -3.72
C GLU A 43 3.11 1.64 -2.84
N CYS A 44 1.90 1.61 -3.39
CA CYS A 44 0.70 1.21 -2.67
C CYS A 44 0.81 -0.22 -2.13
N ILE A 45 1.27 -1.16 -2.95
CA ILE A 45 1.47 -2.56 -2.54
C ILE A 45 2.55 -2.64 -1.45
N GLY A 46 3.65 -1.89 -1.55
CA GLY A 46 4.66 -1.82 -0.49
C GLY A 46 4.10 -1.35 0.86
N ARG A 47 3.19 -0.36 0.84
CA ARG A 47 2.49 0.09 2.06
C ARG A 47 1.50 -0.94 2.59
N GLU A 48 0.84 -1.71 1.73
CA GLU A 48 0.00 -2.84 2.15
C GLU A 48 0.82 -3.96 2.82
N VAL A 49 2.03 -4.24 2.33
CA VAL A 49 2.98 -5.15 2.98
C VAL A 49 3.36 -4.62 4.37
N ALA A 50 3.63 -3.31 4.50
CA ALA A 50 3.89 -2.69 5.80
C ALA A 50 2.69 -2.84 6.76
N ALA A 51 1.47 -2.61 6.28
CA ALA A 51 0.26 -2.78 7.08
C ALA A 51 0.09 -4.23 7.57
N ALA A 52 0.32 -5.21 6.71
CA ALA A 52 0.24 -6.63 7.04
C ALA A 52 1.26 -7.06 8.11
N LEU A 53 2.38 -6.34 8.22
CA LEU A 53 3.41 -6.56 9.24
C LEU A 53 3.31 -5.59 10.43
N HIS A 54 2.18 -4.89 10.57
CA HIS A 54 1.95 -3.93 11.64
C HIS A 54 3.01 -2.82 11.72
N ARG A 55 3.53 -2.40 10.56
CA ARG A 55 4.45 -1.26 10.39
C ARG A 55 3.68 -0.02 9.93
N PRO A 56 4.25 1.19 10.10
CA PRO A 56 3.67 2.41 9.52
C PRO A 56 3.52 2.28 8.00
N GLN A 57 2.36 2.67 7.46
CA GLN A 57 2.11 2.74 6.01
C GLN A 57 2.79 3.97 5.39
N SER A 58 4.10 4.10 5.59
CA SER A 58 4.98 5.16 5.08
C SER A 58 5.99 4.57 4.10
N PHE A 59 6.73 5.41 3.38
CA PHE A 59 7.84 4.94 2.53
C PHE A 59 8.86 4.13 3.33
N THR A 60 9.33 4.66 4.46
CA THR A 60 10.29 3.96 5.32
C THR A 60 9.71 2.64 5.86
N GLY A 61 8.44 2.63 6.25
CA GLY A 61 7.79 1.41 6.72
C GLY A 61 7.64 0.35 5.62
N ALA A 62 7.30 0.76 4.39
CA ALA A 62 7.23 -0.11 3.22
C ALA A 62 8.59 -0.73 2.87
N VAL A 63 9.65 0.08 2.80
CA VAL A 63 11.02 -0.41 2.55
C VAL A 63 11.44 -1.41 3.63
N GLY A 64 11.24 -1.07 4.90
CA GLY A 64 11.56 -1.97 6.01
C GLY A 64 10.80 -3.30 5.94
N ALA A 65 9.50 -3.25 5.65
CA ALA A 65 8.65 -4.43 5.55
C ALA A 65 9.02 -5.35 4.37
N VAL A 66 9.28 -4.77 3.19
CA VAL A 66 9.68 -5.54 1.99
C VAL A 66 11.05 -6.19 2.21
N THR A 67 12.04 -5.45 2.68
CA THR A 67 13.39 -5.97 2.95
C THR A 67 13.36 -7.03 4.05
N GLU A 68 12.52 -6.87 5.07
CA GLU A 68 12.30 -7.90 6.10
C GLU A 68 11.74 -9.20 5.52
N GLN A 69 10.74 -9.13 4.64
CA GLN A 69 10.18 -10.33 4.00
C GLN A 69 11.16 -11.02 3.07
N LEU A 70 11.94 -10.26 2.29
CA LEU A 70 13.00 -10.82 1.45
C LEU A 70 14.05 -11.59 2.29
N ARG A 71 14.47 -11.03 3.42
CA ARG A 71 15.40 -11.72 4.34
C ARG A 71 14.79 -12.98 4.96
N THR A 72 13.51 -12.96 5.32
CA THR A 72 12.78 -14.16 5.79
C THR A 72 12.75 -15.25 4.72
N ALA A 73 12.67 -14.86 3.44
CA ALA A 73 12.78 -15.76 2.30
C ALA A 73 14.24 -16.13 1.94
N HIS A 74 15.22 -15.79 2.78
CA HIS A 74 16.65 -16.03 2.57
C HIS A 74 17.25 -15.35 1.33
N ILE A 75 16.68 -14.23 0.91
CA ILE A 75 17.22 -13.38 -0.16
C ILE A 75 18.18 -12.36 0.48
N ASP A 76 19.38 -12.23 -0.08
CA ASP A 76 20.34 -11.22 0.36
C ASP A 76 19.90 -9.83 -0.08
N THR A 77 19.82 -8.91 0.89
CA THR A 77 19.41 -7.51 0.68
C THR A 77 20.52 -6.53 1.08
N SER A 78 21.75 -6.99 1.26
CA SER A 78 22.88 -6.16 1.72
C SER A 78 23.17 -4.95 0.84
N GLY A 79 22.85 -5.02 -0.47
CA GLY A 79 23.02 -3.92 -1.42
C GLY A 79 21.80 -3.00 -1.62
N ALA A 80 20.72 -3.19 -0.86
CA ALA A 80 19.48 -2.42 -1.01
C ALA A 80 19.36 -1.23 -0.03
N ALA A 81 20.43 -0.93 0.71
CA ALA A 81 20.49 0.10 1.74
C ALA A 81 20.62 1.53 1.18
#